data_AF-A0A812DA44-F1
#
_entry.id   AF-A0A812DA44-F1
#
_cell.length_a   1.000
_cell.length_b   1.000
_cell.length_c   1.000
_cell.angle_alpha   90.00
_cell.angle_beta   90.00
_cell.angle_gamma   90.00
#
_symmetry.space_group_name_H-M   'P 1'
#
loop_
_entity.id
_entity.type
_entity.pdbx_description
1 polymer ?
#
loop_
_entity_poly.entity_id
_entity_poly.type
_entity_poly.pdbx_seq_one_letter_code
_entity_poly.pdbx_strand_id
1 'polypeptide(L)'
;MRAVLGDRCIYLTENPPRTLRKAILYRDLKAAQLVCDFPDFLRGQEREDTLHIALTHYKRKWPKKSLSSISLLNSSRNAFLHKRRTSSTDPELLQLFVGILKKFLPSYYRAEQSLVIQVLDILQMMFRETENVPDRLKTLEISWELIGDLLNLIAHFPSLQNESSSSFTSSNSTSQEQDDLSPSRFIKMFIALLFELFLCAQQKFVENAGENVNVVWMVNQLEEIGCEELIQRIVDLTLHLTQPRRHGSCLSPAHVLQLYQQGYILLTLLDHSTKLTEVICSNYFTEFKYLVQRHVIEKKIPSHYPLSHTLLTLIDKVLDKILN
;
A
#
# COMPACT_ATOMS: atom_id res chain seq x y z
N MET A 1 19.54 -22.37 16.00
CA MET A 1 18.16 -22.32 15.45
C MET A 1 17.39 -21.27 16.23
N ARG A 2 16.65 -20.37 15.58
CA ARG A 2 15.84 -19.32 16.22
C ARG A 2 14.36 -19.64 16.08
N ALA A 3 13.59 -19.36 17.12
CA ALA A 3 12.14 -19.46 17.08
C ALA A 3 11.53 -18.11 16.68
N VAL A 4 10.56 -18.14 15.77
CA VAL A 4 9.84 -16.95 15.28
C VAL A 4 8.36 -17.12 15.60
N LEU A 5 7.80 -16.19 16.34
CA LEU A 5 6.39 -16.16 16.73
C LEU A 5 5.57 -15.47 15.62
N GLY A 6 4.72 -16.22 14.91
CA GLY A 6 3.72 -15.67 13.98
C GLY A 6 2.34 -15.59 14.63
N ASP A 7 1.29 -15.24 13.88
CA ASP A 7 -0.05 -15.01 14.47
C ASP A 7 -0.82 -16.28 14.86
N ARG A 8 -0.49 -17.41 14.23
CA ARG A 8 -1.22 -18.68 14.41
C ARG A 8 -0.30 -19.84 14.77
N CYS A 9 1.01 -19.64 14.74
CA CYS A 9 2.00 -20.68 14.98
C CYS A 9 3.39 -20.10 15.26
N ILE A 10 4.21 -20.97 15.86
CA ILE A 10 5.63 -20.82 16.08
C ILE A 10 6.36 -21.46 14.90
N TYR A 11 7.35 -20.76 14.38
CA TYR A 11 8.25 -21.23 13.32
C TYR A 11 9.67 -21.38 13.86
N LEU A 12 10.45 -22.24 13.22
CA LEU A 12 11.87 -22.43 13.48
C LEU A 12 12.66 -22.06 12.23
N THR A 13 13.75 -21.33 12.44
CA THR A 13 14.67 -20.94 11.38
C THR A 13 16.12 -21.09 11.80
N GLU A 14 17.03 -21.17 10.84
CA GLU A 14 18.47 -21.21 11.07
C GLU A 14 19.01 -19.80 11.34
N ASN A 15 20.28 -19.69 11.75
CA ASN A 15 20.96 -18.39 11.85
C ASN A 15 22.24 -18.48 11.02
N PRO A 16 22.35 -17.77 9.87
CA PRO A 16 21.38 -16.83 9.31
C PRO A 16 20.09 -17.51 8.79
N PRO A 17 18.94 -16.81 8.78
CA PRO A 17 17.65 -17.40 8.43
C PRO A 17 17.55 -17.69 6.92
N ARG A 18 17.65 -18.97 6.55
CA ARG A 18 17.53 -19.43 5.15
C ARG A 18 16.23 -20.16 4.86
N THR A 19 15.67 -20.84 5.86
CA THR A 19 14.40 -21.58 5.74
C THR A 19 13.54 -21.36 6.97
N LEU A 20 12.23 -21.20 6.78
CA LEU A 20 11.26 -21.04 7.85
C LEU A 20 10.39 -22.30 7.93
N ARG A 21 10.58 -23.10 8.98
CA ARG A 21 9.84 -24.34 9.20
C ARG A 21 8.76 -24.12 10.24
N LYS A 22 7.51 -24.38 9.88
CA LYS A 22 6.40 -24.27 10.83
C LYS A 22 6.50 -25.39 11.87
N ALA A 23 6.57 -25.02 13.15
CA ALA A 23 6.81 -25.95 14.24
C ALA A 23 5.53 -26.29 15.01
N ILE A 24 4.81 -25.29 15.52
CA ILE A 24 3.66 -25.50 16.42
C ILE A 24 2.56 -24.50 16.11
N LEU A 25 1.32 -24.93 15.88
CA LEU A 25 0.16 -24.04 15.84
C LEU A 25 -0.27 -23.67 17.26
N TYR A 26 -0.65 -22.40 17.52
CA TYR A 26 -1.06 -21.98 18.86
C TYR A 26 -2.29 -22.71 19.37
N ARG A 27 -3.24 -23.02 18.49
CA ARG A 27 -4.41 -23.84 18.83
C ARG A 27 -4.05 -25.26 19.30
N ASP A 28 -2.85 -25.73 18.98
CA ASP A 28 -2.34 -27.04 19.37
C ASP A 28 -1.35 -26.92 20.55
N LEU A 29 -1.03 -25.71 21.02
CA LEU A 29 -0.17 -25.48 22.18
C LEU A 29 -0.96 -25.70 23.48
N LYS A 30 -0.47 -26.61 24.32
CA LYS A 30 -1.09 -26.98 25.60
C LYS A 30 -0.49 -26.20 26.77
N ALA A 31 0.83 -26.00 26.76
CA ALA A 31 1.54 -25.31 27.83
C ALA A 31 2.85 -24.72 27.31
N ALA A 32 3.27 -23.62 27.91
CA ALA A 32 4.61 -23.05 27.80
C ALA A 32 5.16 -22.87 29.21
N GLN A 33 6.36 -23.39 29.48
CA GLN A 33 6.99 -23.31 30.80
C GLN A 33 8.43 -22.85 30.63
N LEU A 34 8.84 -21.93 31.50
CA LEU A 34 10.26 -21.61 31.68
C LEU A 34 10.89 -22.79 32.44
N VAL A 35 11.87 -23.43 31.82
CA VAL A 35 12.64 -24.53 32.39
C VAL A 35 13.95 -23.94 32.89
N CYS A 36 14.15 -24.00 34.20
CA CYS A 36 15.30 -23.47 34.91
C CYS A 36 16.32 -24.58 35.19
N ASP A 37 16.57 -25.42 34.19
CA ASP A 37 17.49 -26.56 34.28
C ASP A 37 18.59 -26.40 33.23
N PHE A 38 19.79 -26.92 33.52
CA PHE A 38 20.90 -26.89 32.57
C PHE A 38 20.66 -27.89 31.44
N PRO A 39 20.55 -27.45 30.18
CA PRO A 39 20.24 -28.34 29.07
C PRO A 39 21.39 -29.32 28.82
N ASP A 40 21.09 -30.62 28.77
CA ASP A 40 22.12 -31.65 28.55
C ASP A 40 22.69 -31.64 27.12
N PHE A 41 22.05 -30.89 26.22
CA PHE A 41 22.45 -30.73 24.82
C PHE A 41 23.35 -29.51 24.55
N LEU A 42 23.58 -28.62 25.54
CA LEU A 42 24.59 -27.55 25.45
C LEU A 42 25.79 -27.86 26.36
N ARG A 43 26.91 -27.17 26.14
CA ARG A 43 28.15 -27.36 26.92
C ARG A 43 28.81 -26.01 27.24
N GLY A 44 29.61 -25.98 28.30
CA GLY A 44 30.37 -24.80 28.70
C GLY A 44 29.48 -23.61 29.07
N GLN A 45 29.97 -22.40 28.81
CA GLN A 45 29.32 -21.15 29.22
C GLN A 45 27.92 -20.96 28.60
N GLU A 46 27.68 -21.48 27.39
CA GLU A 46 26.35 -21.45 26.77
C GLU A 46 25.31 -22.25 27.56
N ARG A 47 25.71 -23.34 28.24
CA ARG A 47 24.81 -24.13 29.10
C ARG A 47 24.42 -23.35 30.35
N GLU A 48 25.35 -22.56 30.89
CA GLU A 48 25.17 -21.84 32.15
C GLU A 48 24.39 -20.54 31.98
N ASP A 49 24.51 -19.90 30.81
CA ASP A 49 23.92 -18.59 30.51
C ASP A 49 22.59 -18.64 29.74
N THR A 50 22.06 -19.84 29.42
CA THR A 50 20.79 -19.97 28.69
C THR A 50 19.62 -20.40 29.56
N LEU A 51 18.49 -19.72 29.35
CA LEU A 51 17.18 -20.10 29.87
C LEU A 51 16.36 -20.77 28.77
N HIS A 52 15.60 -21.81 29.13
CA HIS A 52 14.81 -22.57 28.16
C HIS A 52 13.32 -22.37 28.35
N ILE A 53 12.59 -22.30 27.24
CA ILE A 53 11.13 -22.34 27.25
C ILE A 53 10.69 -23.66 26.62
N ALA A 54 10.12 -24.55 27.43
CA ALA A 54 9.54 -25.80 26.97
C ALA A 54 8.09 -25.59 26.53
N LEU A 55 7.76 -26.09 25.34
CA LEU A 55 6.44 -26.01 24.75
C LEU A 55 5.83 -27.40 24.65
N THR A 56 4.70 -27.61 25.30
CA THR A 56 3.93 -28.85 25.19
C THR A 56 2.79 -28.64 24.19
N HIS A 57 2.62 -29.56 23.24
CA HIS A 57 1.57 -29.45 22.20
C HIS A 57 0.86 -30.78 21.94
N TYR A 58 -0.32 -30.72 21.33
CA TYR A 58 -1.05 -31.90 20.83
C TYR A 58 -0.40 -32.47 19.56
N LYS A 59 -0.24 -33.79 19.49
CA LYS A 59 0.41 -34.48 18.37
C LYS A 59 -0.56 -34.61 17.18
N ARG A 60 -0.41 -33.77 16.14
CA ARG A 60 -1.13 -33.89 14.86
C ARG A 60 -0.18 -34.22 13.71
N LYS A 61 -0.60 -35.12 12.81
CA LYS A 61 0.10 -35.35 11.54
C LYS A 61 -0.17 -34.16 10.60
N TRP A 62 0.90 -33.50 10.17
CA TRP A 62 0.81 -32.42 9.19
C TRP A 62 0.46 -33.00 7.81
N PRO A 63 -0.53 -32.45 7.09
CA PRO A 63 -0.76 -32.85 5.71
C PRO A 63 0.44 -32.41 4.87
N LYS A 64 1.14 -33.38 4.27
CA LYS A 64 2.13 -33.13 3.21
C LYS A 64 1.36 -32.67 1.97
N LYS A 65 1.17 -31.37 1.76
CA LYS A 65 0.82 -30.78 0.45
C LYS A 65 1.02 -29.26 0.45
N SER A 66 1.87 -28.82 -0.49
CA SER A 66 2.06 -27.48 -1.07
C SER A 66 2.05 -26.28 -0.11
N LEU A 67 3.25 -25.75 0.19
CA LEU A 67 3.43 -24.41 0.75
C LEU A 67 2.93 -23.38 -0.27
N SER A 68 1.64 -23.05 -0.18
CA SER A 68 1.03 -21.99 -0.99
C SER A 68 1.57 -20.63 -0.53
N SER A 69 1.76 -19.75 -1.50
CA SER A 69 2.33 -18.39 -1.43
C SER A 69 1.88 -17.58 -0.20
N ILE A 70 0.66 -17.82 0.30
CA ILE A 70 0.04 -17.23 1.50
C ILE A 70 0.85 -17.44 2.79
N SER A 71 1.54 -18.56 2.94
CA SER A 71 2.35 -18.85 4.15
C SER A 71 3.66 -18.07 4.20
N LEU A 72 4.24 -17.80 3.03
CA LEU A 72 5.45 -16.99 2.85
C LEU A 72 5.15 -15.51 3.09
N LEU A 73 3.98 -15.05 2.67
CA LEU A 73 3.51 -13.66 2.85
C LEU A 73 3.13 -13.31 4.27
N ASN A 74 2.43 -14.20 4.98
CA ASN A 74 2.19 -14.01 6.41
C ASN A 74 3.52 -13.99 7.19
N SER A 75 4.54 -14.69 6.69
CA SER A 75 5.88 -14.64 7.27
C SER A 75 6.61 -13.34 6.92
N SER A 76 6.49 -12.82 5.69
CA SER A 76 7.05 -11.51 5.29
C SER A 76 6.35 -10.33 5.95
N ARG A 77 5.03 -10.36 6.09
CA ARG A 77 4.23 -9.37 6.83
C ARG A 77 4.61 -9.36 8.30
N ASN A 78 4.73 -10.54 8.93
CA ASN A 78 5.14 -10.63 10.33
C ASN A 78 6.63 -10.32 10.52
N ALA A 79 7.49 -10.62 9.54
CA ALA A 79 8.87 -10.16 9.51
C ALA A 79 8.93 -8.62 9.40
N PHE A 80 8.12 -7.99 8.55
CA PHE A 80 8.00 -6.53 8.47
C PHE A 80 7.50 -5.92 9.80
N LEU A 81 6.42 -6.47 10.38
CA LEU A 81 5.88 -6.00 11.66
C LEU A 81 6.86 -6.21 12.84
N HIS A 82 7.67 -7.27 12.84
CA HIS A 82 8.72 -7.48 13.84
C HIS A 82 9.97 -6.63 13.58
N LYS A 83 10.35 -6.42 12.30
CA LYS A 83 11.50 -5.62 11.86
C LYS A 83 11.23 -4.11 11.96
N ARG A 84 9.98 -3.70 12.18
CA ARG A 84 9.62 -2.35 12.67
C ARG A 84 10.39 -1.92 13.92
N ARG A 85 10.90 -2.87 14.73
CA ARG A 85 11.79 -2.60 15.87
C ARG A 85 13.28 -2.47 15.51
N THR A 86 13.69 -2.84 14.29
CA THR A 86 15.08 -2.83 13.80
C THR A 86 15.11 -2.60 12.27
N SER A 87 14.98 -1.34 11.84
CA SER A 87 15.03 -0.83 10.45
C SER A 87 14.11 -1.53 9.42
N SER A 88 12.95 -0.90 9.19
CA SER A 88 11.83 -1.36 8.36
C SER A 88 12.07 -1.26 6.84
N THR A 89 13.15 -0.65 6.38
CA THR A 89 13.32 -0.30 4.97
C THR A 89 14.49 -1.05 4.34
N ASP A 90 14.17 -2.23 3.83
CA ASP A 90 15.12 -3.15 3.20
C ASP A 90 14.86 -3.23 1.68
N PRO A 91 15.81 -2.82 0.83
CA PRO A 91 15.71 -2.93 -0.63
C PRO A 91 15.31 -4.34 -1.10
N GLU A 92 15.74 -5.39 -0.42
CA GLU A 92 15.40 -6.78 -0.77
C GLU A 92 13.91 -7.07 -0.55
N LEU A 93 13.31 -6.48 0.48
CA LEU A 93 11.88 -6.62 0.75
C LEU A 93 11.05 -5.87 -0.29
N LEU A 94 11.47 -4.66 -0.67
CA LEU A 94 10.83 -3.91 -1.75
C LEU A 94 10.90 -4.70 -3.07
N GLN A 95 12.06 -5.25 -3.41
CA GLN A 95 12.24 -6.10 -4.59
C GLN A 95 11.29 -7.31 -4.57
N LEU A 96 11.20 -8.00 -3.43
CA LEU A 96 10.28 -9.13 -3.26
C LEU A 96 8.83 -8.72 -3.51
N PHE A 97 8.38 -7.62 -2.90
CA PHE A 97 7.00 -7.15 -3.01
C PHE A 97 6.66 -6.68 -4.42
N VAL A 98 7.53 -5.90 -5.06
CA VAL A 98 7.35 -5.50 -6.47
C VAL A 98 7.34 -6.72 -7.39
N GLY A 99 8.22 -7.71 -7.16
CA GLY A 99 8.24 -8.96 -7.92
C GLY A 99 6.94 -9.78 -7.78
N ILE A 100 6.35 -9.79 -6.59
CA ILE A 100 5.04 -10.41 -6.34
C ILE A 100 3.95 -9.68 -7.12
N LEU A 101 3.92 -8.34 -7.09
CA LEU A 101 2.95 -7.57 -7.87
C LEU A 101 3.11 -7.83 -9.37
N LYS A 102 4.32 -7.76 -9.91
CA LYS A 102 4.59 -8.06 -11.34
C LYS A 102 4.07 -9.43 -11.75
N LYS A 103 4.21 -10.43 -10.88
CA LYS A 103 3.79 -11.81 -11.18
C LYS A 103 2.27 -11.98 -11.18
N PHE A 104 1.58 -11.38 -10.21
CA PHE A 104 0.17 -11.72 -9.93
C PHE A 104 -0.82 -10.66 -10.38
N LEU A 105 -0.37 -9.42 -10.62
CA LEU A 105 -1.25 -8.34 -11.09
C LEU A 105 -1.80 -8.57 -12.50
N PRO A 106 -1.01 -9.02 -13.51
CA PRO A 106 -1.52 -9.22 -14.87
C PRO A 106 -2.56 -10.33 -14.99
N SER A 107 -2.46 -11.37 -14.15
CA SER A 107 -3.33 -12.54 -14.22
C SER A 107 -4.62 -12.42 -13.40
N TYR A 108 -4.76 -11.36 -12.60
CA TYR A 108 -5.87 -11.02 -11.69
C TYR A 108 -6.86 -12.16 -11.35
N TYR A 109 -6.36 -13.30 -10.87
CA TYR A 109 -7.21 -14.42 -10.46
C TYR A 109 -7.73 -14.18 -9.04
N ARG A 110 -9.03 -14.46 -8.82
CA ARG A 110 -9.71 -14.31 -7.51
C ARG A 110 -8.94 -14.97 -6.34
N ALA A 111 -8.21 -16.06 -6.60
CA ALA A 111 -7.44 -16.78 -5.58
C ALA A 111 -6.22 -15.99 -5.04
N GLU A 112 -5.68 -15.06 -5.83
CA GLU A 112 -4.43 -14.34 -5.53
C GLU A 112 -4.65 -12.85 -5.22
N GLN A 113 -5.90 -12.37 -5.36
CA GLN A 113 -6.32 -11.02 -4.98
C GLN A 113 -5.97 -10.67 -3.53
N SER A 114 -6.20 -11.61 -2.60
CA SER A 114 -5.87 -11.40 -1.18
C SER A 114 -4.39 -11.14 -0.94
N LEU A 115 -3.53 -11.77 -1.74
CA LEU A 115 -2.09 -11.59 -1.71
C LEU A 115 -1.71 -10.21 -2.26
N VAL A 116 -2.25 -9.81 -3.41
CA VAL A 116 -2.00 -8.49 -3.99
C VAL A 116 -2.41 -7.37 -3.03
N ILE A 117 -3.60 -7.48 -2.40
CA ILE A 117 -4.05 -6.53 -1.37
C ILE A 117 -3.04 -6.43 -0.23
N GLN A 118 -2.61 -7.58 0.31
CA GLN A 118 -1.65 -7.58 1.42
C GLN A 118 -0.32 -6.94 1.05
N VAL A 119 0.18 -7.18 -0.16
CA VAL A 119 1.42 -6.57 -0.61
C VAL A 119 1.28 -5.06 -0.79
N LEU A 120 0.16 -4.60 -1.37
CA LEU A 120 -0.12 -3.17 -1.48
C LEU A 120 -0.23 -2.50 -0.11
N ASP A 121 -0.89 -3.13 0.87
CA ASP A 121 -0.95 -2.64 2.25
C ASP A 121 0.46 -2.51 2.86
N ILE A 122 1.33 -3.51 2.65
CA ILE A 122 2.70 -3.48 3.18
C ILE A 122 3.51 -2.37 2.52
N LEU A 123 3.43 -2.23 1.20
CA LEU A 123 4.13 -1.16 0.48
C LEU A 123 3.65 0.23 0.94
N GLN A 124 2.35 0.42 1.11
CA GLN A 124 1.81 1.67 1.67
C GLN A 124 2.33 1.94 3.07
N MET A 125 2.35 0.93 3.96
CA MET A 125 2.92 1.09 5.30
C MET A 125 4.41 1.45 5.25
N MET A 126 5.17 0.81 4.38
CA MET A 126 6.61 1.04 4.22
C MET A 126 6.91 2.48 3.78
N PHE A 127 6.12 3.04 2.86
CA PHE A 127 6.28 4.43 2.41
C PHE A 127 5.58 5.45 3.32
N ARG A 128 4.60 5.05 4.12
CA ARG A 128 3.96 5.94 5.10
C ARG A 128 4.78 6.11 6.38
N GLU A 129 5.67 5.17 6.70
CA GLU A 129 6.38 5.09 7.99
C GLU A 129 7.04 6.40 8.44
N THR A 130 6.49 7.02 9.48
CA THR A 130 6.91 8.34 9.97
C THR A 130 8.04 8.29 11.00
N GLU A 131 8.32 7.12 11.56
CA GLU A 131 9.27 6.96 12.67
C GLU A 131 10.73 6.93 12.19
N ASN A 132 10.97 6.56 10.92
CA ASN A 132 12.33 6.33 10.41
C ASN A 132 12.51 6.91 8.99
N VAL A 133 12.36 8.24 8.88
CA VAL A 133 12.45 9.00 7.62
C VAL A 133 13.75 8.71 6.84
N PRO A 134 14.95 8.67 7.45
CA PRO A 134 16.19 8.45 6.70
C PRO A 134 16.23 7.09 5.99
N ASP A 135 15.77 6.03 6.65
CA ASP A 135 15.75 4.69 6.07
C ASP A 135 14.79 4.64 4.86
N ARG A 136 13.65 5.34 4.93
CA ARG A 136 12.69 5.47 3.83
C ARG A 136 13.27 6.18 2.62
N LEU A 137 13.92 7.32 2.84
CA LEU A 137 14.56 8.08 1.76
C LEU A 137 15.70 7.28 1.13
N LYS A 138 16.47 6.56 1.95
CA LYS A 138 17.55 5.69 1.50
C LYS A 138 17.04 4.53 0.65
N THR A 139 15.91 3.90 1.00
CA THR A 139 15.30 2.87 0.14
C THR A 139 14.81 3.45 -1.18
N LEU A 140 14.20 4.65 -1.17
CA LEU A 140 13.78 5.33 -2.39
C LEU A 140 14.98 5.56 -3.34
N GLU A 141 16.13 5.94 -2.79
CA GLU A 141 17.35 6.23 -3.54
C GLU A 141 18.04 4.96 -4.07
N ILE A 142 18.20 3.94 -3.22
CA ILE A 142 18.88 2.69 -3.62
C ILE A 142 18.03 1.88 -4.60
N SER A 143 16.70 1.97 -4.48
CA SER A 143 15.76 1.12 -5.23
C SER A 143 15.00 1.87 -6.33
N TRP A 144 15.56 2.95 -6.88
CA TRP A 144 14.89 3.80 -7.86
C TRP A 144 14.36 3.06 -9.10
N GLU A 145 15.09 2.07 -9.61
CA GLU A 145 14.63 1.21 -10.72
C GLU A 145 13.37 0.43 -10.34
N LEU A 146 13.31 -0.09 -9.11
CA LEU A 146 12.12 -0.77 -8.58
C LEU A 146 10.95 0.19 -8.34
N ILE A 147 11.24 1.46 -8.06
CA ILE A 147 10.21 2.51 -8.00
C ILE A 147 9.67 2.79 -9.39
N GLY A 148 10.50 2.85 -10.43
CA GLY A 148 10.06 2.99 -11.83
C GLY A 148 9.17 1.81 -12.25
N ASP A 149 9.57 0.59 -11.91
CA ASP A 149 8.77 -0.62 -12.09
C ASP A 149 7.40 -0.54 -11.38
N LEU A 150 7.38 -0.01 -10.15
CA LEU A 150 6.17 0.15 -9.37
C LEU A 150 5.25 1.22 -9.96
N LEU A 151 5.79 2.35 -10.45
CA LEU A 151 5.05 3.38 -11.17
C LEU A 151 4.42 2.81 -12.45
N ASN A 152 5.16 1.98 -13.18
CA ASN A 152 4.65 1.29 -14.36
C ASN A 152 3.45 0.38 -14.03
N LEU A 153 3.53 -0.37 -12.93
CA LEU A 153 2.40 -1.19 -12.45
C LEU A 153 1.20 -0.33 -12.03
N ILE A 154 1.44 0.79 -11.33
CA ILE A 154 0.39 1.73 -10.91
C ILE A 154 -0.33 2.33 -12.12
N ALA A 155 0.41 2.77 -13.13
CA ALA A 155 -0.13 3.44 -14.33
C ALA A 155 -1.00 2.52 -15.19
N HIS A 156 -0.61 1.25 -15.35
CA HIS A 156 -1.31 0.30 -16.22
C HIS A 156 -2.41 -0.52 -15.52
N PHE A 157 -2.46 -0.53 -14.19
CA PHE A 157 -3.47 -1.29 -13.47
C PHE A 157 -4.93 -0.94 -13.84
N PRO A 158 -5.31 0.34 -14.03
CA PRO A 158 -6.64 0.72 -14.52
C PRO A 158 -7.06 -0.01 -15.81
N SER A 159 -6.14 -0.15 -16.76
CA SER A 159 -6.39 -0.75 -18.08
C SER A 159 -6.65 -2.26 -17.97
N LEU A 160 -5.95 -2.95 -17.05
CA LEU A 160 -6.15 -4.38 -16.79
C LEU A 160 -7.55 -4.71 -16.24
N GLN A 161 -8.21 -3.74 -15.61
CA GLN A 161 -9.58 -3.92 -15.10
C GLN A 161 -10.64 -3.78 -16.19
N ASN A 162 -10.40 -2.98 -17.25
CA ASN A 162 -11.37 -2.80 -18.33
C ASN A 162 -11.57 -4.08 -19.15
N GLU A 163 -10.48 -4.80 -19.43
CA GLU A 163 -10.49 -6.08 -20.16
C GLU A 163 -11.32 -7.15 -19.44
N SER A 164 -11.14 -7.29 -18.12
CA SER A 164 -11.84 -8.29 -17.30
C SER A 164 -13.32 -7.96 -17.03
N SER A 165 -13.69 -6.68 -17.11
CA SER A 165 -15.06 -6.21 -16.92
C SER A 165 -15.95 -6.41 -18.16
N SER A 166 -15.34 -6.50 -19.35
CA SER A 166 -16.07 -6.69 -20.62
C SER A 166 -16.80 -8.03 -20.74
N SER A 167 -16.56 -8.98 -19.82
CA SER A 167 -17.12 -10.34 -19.85
C SER A 167 -18.37 -10.54 -18.97
N PHE A 168 -18.82 -9.54 -18.22
CA PHE A 168 -19.98 -9.69 -17.32
C PHE A 168 -21.00 -8.58 -17.53
N THR A 169 -21.92 -8.80 -18.45
CA THR A 169 -23.15 -8.02 -18.56
C THR A 169 -24.09 -8.31 -17.39
N SER A 170 -24.54 -7.22 -16.77
CA SER A 170 -25.85 -7.01 -16.13
C SER A 170 -26.20 -7.82 -14.87
N SER A 171 -26.22 -7.13 -13.73
CA SER A 171 -27.39 -7.20 -12.84
C SER A 171 -27.52 -5.93 -12.00
N ASN A 172 -28.68 -5.28 -12.13
CA ASN A 172 -29.14 -4.21 -11.25
C ASN A 172 -29.45 -4.80 -9.87
N SER A 173 -28.94 -4.19 -8.80
CA SER A 173 -29.72 -4.04 -7.56
C SER A 173 -29.12 -2.98 -6.64
N THR A 174 -30.04 -2.29 -5.99
CA THR A 174 -29.91 -1.13 -5.13
C THR A 174 -29.45 -1.48 -3.71
N SER A 175 -28.71 -0.53 -3.13
CA SER A 175 -28.49 -0.25 -1.69
C SER A 175 -27.41 -1.01 -0.91
N GLN A 176 -26.67 -0.19 -0.14
CA GLN A 176 -25.92 -0.47 1.09
C GLN A 176 -24.51 -1.08 0.95
N GLU A 177 -23.54 -0.26 1.38
CA GLU A 177 -22.23 -0.59 1.98
C GLU A 177 -21.88 -2.08 2.13
N GLN A 178 -21.61 -2.75 1.00
CA GLN A 178 -20.85 -4.00 0.95
C GLN A 178 -19.65 -3.78 0.03
N ASP A 179 -18.66 -3.07 0.56
CA ASP A 179 -17.38 -2.80 -0.11
C ASP A 179 -16.40 -3.96 0.16
N ASP A 180 -16.78 -5.18 -0.25
CA ASP A 180 -15.92 -6.37 -0.13
C ASP A 180 -15.55 -6.86 -1.53
N LEU A 181 -14.36 -6.42 -2.00
CA LEU A 181 -13.65 -6.83 -3.22
C LEU A 181 -14.15 -6.24 -4.56
N SER A 182 -14.59 -4.98 -4.58
CA SER A 182 -14.82 -4.27 -5.84
C SER A 182 -13.49 -3.87 -6.53
N PRO A 183 -13.39 -3.87 -7.87
CA PRO A 183 -12.27 -3.27 -8.61
C PRO A 183 -11.90 -1.84 -8.16
N SER A 184 -12.90 -1.10 -7.64
CA SER A 184 -12.73 0.23 -7.07
C SER A 184 -11.81 0.27 -5.83
N ARG A 185 -11.70 -0.84 -5.08
CA ARG A 185 -10.83 -0.93 -3.90
C ARG A 185 -9.37 -0.95 -4.31
N PHE A 186 -9.01 -1.73 -5.32
CA PHE A 186 -7.62 -1.84 -5.75
C PHE A 186 -7.09 -0.54 -6.33
N ILE A 187 -7.88 0.15 -7.17
CA ILE A 187 -7.46 1.45 -7.70
C ILE A 187 -7.23 2.48 -6.58
N LYS A 188 -8.09 2.49 -5.55
CA LYS A 188 -7.88 3.34 -4.36
C LYS A 188 -6.57 2.98 -3.64
N MET A 189 -6.18 1.71 -3.58
CA MET A 189 -4.91 1.29 -2.98
C MET A 189 -3.71 1.73 -3.81
N PHE A 190 -3.77 1.66 -5.13
CA PHE A 190 -2.70 2.17 -6.00
C PHE A 190 -2.57 3.69 -5.93
N ILE A 191 -3.69 4.42 -5.89
CA ILE A 191 -3.71 5.88 -5.68
C ILE A 191 -3.09 6.23 -4.33
N ALA A 192 -3.47 5.53 -3.26
CA ALA A 192 -2.88 5.75 -1.94
C ALA A 192 -1.38 5.46 -1.93
N LEU A 193 -0.92 4.40 -2.60
CA LEU A 193 0.50 4.09 -2.73
C LEU A 193 1.26 5.18 -3.51
N LEU A 194 0.71 5.65 -4.63
CA LEU A 194 1.30 6.73 -5.43
C LEU A 194 1.41 8.03 -4.61
N PHE A 195 0.38 8.34 -3.83
CA PHE A 195 0.40 9.47 -2.92
C PHE A 195 1.55 9.37 -1.90
N GLU A 196 1.74 8.20 -1.26
CA GLU A 196 2.85 8.00 -0.31
C GLU A 196 4.21 8.12 -1.00
N LEU A 197 4.36 7.63 -2.24
CA LEU A 197 5.58 7.79 -3.03
C LEU A 197 5.91 9.25 -3.32
N PHE A 198 4.92 10.05 -3.76
CA PHE A 198 5.13 11.49 -3.97
C PHE A 198 5.47 12.23 -2.68
N LEU A 199 4.82 11.89 -1.56
CA LEU A 199 5.20 12.47 -0.27
C LEU A 199 6.64 12.14 0.13
N CYS A 200 7.07 10.89 -0.07
CA CYS A 200 8.46 10.48 0.19
C CYS A 200 9.45 11.27 -0.67
N ALA A 201 9.17 11.39 -1.98
CA ALA A 201 10.01 12.13 -2.89
C ALA A 201 10.06 13.63 -2.56
N GLN A 202 8.94 14.21 -2.11
CA GLN A 202 8.88 15.61 -1.70
C GLN A 202 9.70 15.87 -0.42
N GLN A 203 9.62 14.96 0.57
CA GLN A 203 10.42 15.07 1.80
C GLN A 203 11.92 15.01 1.50
N LYS A 204 12.34 14.16 0.55
CA LYS A 204 13.72 14.07 0.10
C LYS A 204 14.26 15.40 -0.43
N PHE A 205 13.45 16.11 -1.23
CA PHE A 205 13.85 17.42 -1.76
C PHE A 205 14.14 18.43 -0.65
N VAL A 206 13.39 18.39 0.45
CA VAL A 206 13.59 19.28 1.60
C VAL A 206 14.87 18.94 2.39
N GLU A 207 15.33 17.68 2.36
CA GLU A 207 16.47 17.18 3.15
C GLU A 207 17.82 17.13 2.39
N ASN A 208 17.94 17.70 1.19
CA ASN A 208 19.19 17.81 0.41
C ASN A 208 19.92 16.45 0.16
N ALA A 209 19.22 15.45 -0.36
CA ALA A 209 19.82 14.17 -0.75
C ALA A 209 19.64 13.85 -2.25
N GLY A 210 20.72 13.42 -2.91
CA GLY A 210 20.84 12.69 -4.20
C GLY A 210 19.81 12.87 -5.32
N GLU A 211 20.31 13.16 -6.53
CA GLU A 211 19.55 13.54 -7.75
C GLU A 211 18.63 12.45 -8.36
N ASN A 212 18.79 11.17 -8.02
CA ASN A 212 18.21 10.09 -8.84
C ASN A 212 16.69 9.92 -8.74
N VAL A 213 16.08 10.25 -7.60
CA VAL A 213 14.62 10.13 -7.41
C VAL A 213 14.10 11.35 -6.67
N ASN A 214 13.25 12.11 -7.35
CA ASN A 214 12.50 13.24 -6.83
C ASN A 214 11.12 13.29 -7.51
N VAL A 215 10.28 14.25 -7.12
CA VAL A 215 8.91 14.37 -7.66
C VAL A 215 8.92 14.60 -9.17
N VAL A 216 9.83 15.44 -9.68
CA VAL A 216 9.96 15.72 -11.13
C VAL A 216 10.29 14.44 -11.90
N TRP A 217 11.24 13.64 -11.42
CA TRP A 217 11.57 12.35 -12.02
C TRP A 217 10.36 11.40 -12.04
N MET A 218 9.64 11.29 -10.92
CA MET A 218 8.45 10.41 -10.85
C MET A 218 7.37 10.84 -11.85
N VAL A 219 7.14 12.15 -11.98
CA VAL A 219 6.16 12.71 -12.94
C VAL A 219 6.62 12.46 -14.38
N ASN A 220 7.89 12.68 -14.70
CA ASN A 220 8.44 12.38 -16.02
C ASN A 220 8.31 10.89 -16.37
N GLN A 221 8.57 10.00 -15.41
CA GLN A 221 8.35 8.57 -15.62
C GLN A 221 6.89 8.24 -15.91
N LEU A 222 5.93 8.80 -15.15
CA LEU A 222 4.50 8.61 -15.42
C LEU A 222 4.07 9.17 -16.78
N GLU A 223 4.68 10.27 -17.22
CA GLU A 223 4.46 10.85 -18.54
C GLU A 223 4.99 9.97 -19.68
N GLU A 224 6.19 9.39 -19.51
CA GLU A 224 6.80 8.46 -20.47
C GLU A 224 6.04 7.14 -20.56
N ILE A 225 5.55 6.64 -19.43
CA ILE A 225 4.79 5.39 -19.34
C ILE A 225 3.41 5.51 -20.01
N GLY A 226 2.81 6.69 -20.02
CA GLY A 226 1.42 6.91 -20.47
C GLY A 226 0.42 6.55 -19.37
N CYS A 227 0.09 7.52 -18.52
CA CYS A 227 -0.76 7.33 -17.34
C CYS A 227 -2.18 7.91 -17.49
N GLU A 228 -2.67 8.10 -18.71
CA GLU A 228 -3.96 8.73 -19.02
C GLU A 228 -5.15 7.98 -18.38
N GLU A 229 -5.13 6.65 -18.42
CA GLU A 229 -6.16 5.80 -17.78
C GLU A 229 -6.14 5.95 -16.25
N LEU A 230 -4.95 6.07 -15.64
CA LEU A 230 -4.83 6.35 -14.22
C LEU A 230 -5.39 7.73 -13.87
N ILE A 231 -5.06 8.74 -14.66
CA ILE A 231 -5.59 10.10 -14.52
C ILE A 231 -7.12 10.07 -14.60
N GLN A 232 -7.68 9.37 -15.60
CA GLN A 232 -9.11 9.22 -15.75
C GLN A 232 -9.74 8.63 -14.48
N ARG A 233 -9.16 7.55 -13.91
CA ARG A 233 -9.68 6.97 -12.66
C ARG A 233 -9.57 7.91 -11.47
N ILE A 234 -8.49 8.68 -11.35
CA ILE A 234 -8.33 9.65 -10.28
C ILE A 234 -9.39 10.75 -10.41
N VAL A 235 -9.63 11.25 -11.62
CA VAL A 235 -10.67 12.25 -11.90
C VAL A 235 -12.06 11.69 -11.62
N ASP A 236 -12.41 10.51 -12.13
CA ASP A 236 -13.70 9.85 -11.87
C ASP A 236 -14.01 9.74 -10.37
N LEU A 237 -13.02 9.30 -9.59
CA LEU A 237 -13.15 9.18 -8.14
C LEU A 237 -13.30 10.55 -7.46
N THR A 238 -12.56 11.56 -7.94
CA THR A 238 -12.65 12.95 -7.47
C THR A 238 -14.05 13.51 -7.72
N LEU A 239 -14.56 13.35 -8.95
CA LEU A 239 -15.89 13.80 -9.36
C LEU A 239 -16.99 13.11 -8.53
N HIS A 240 -16.88 11.79 -8.34
CA HIS A 240 -17.84 11.05 -7.52
C HIS A 240 -17.92 11.56 -6.07
N LEU A 241 -16.79 11.98 -5.48
CA LEU A 241 -16.75 12.52 -4.12
C LEU A 241 -17.19 13.98 -4.04
N THR A 242 -17.06 14.75 -5.11
CA THR A 242 -17.33 16.19 -5.13
C THR A 242 -18.75 16.55 -5.61
N GLN A 243 -19.38 15.68 -6.42
CA GLN A 243 -20.71 15.90 -6.96
C GLN A 243 -21.78 16.24 -5.89
N PRO A 244 -22.75 17.11 -6.22
CA PRO A 244 -23.89 17.41 -5.35
C PRO A 244 -24.74 16.15 -5.13
N ARG A 245 -24.90 15.71 -3.87
CA ARG A 245 -25.85 14.63 -3.54
C ARG A 245 -27.20 15.24 -3.18
N ARG A 246 -28.29 14.61 -3.64
CA ARG A 246 -29.68 15.06 -3.39
C ARG A 246 -30.05 15.12 -1.90
N HIS A 247 -29.32 14.40 -1.06
CA HIS A 247 -29.46 14.43 0.40
C HIS A 247 -28.12 14.89 0.96
N GLY A 248 -28.11 15.93 1.78
CA GLY A 248 -26.92 16.63 2.31
C GLY A 248 -26.02 15.79 3.23
N SER A 249 -25.63 14.60 2.79
CA SER A 249 -24.72 13.70 3.50
C SER A 249 -23.31 14.28 3.49
N CYS A 250 -22.75 14.45 4.68
CA CYS A 250 -21.34 14.78 4.85
C CYS A 250 -20.45 13.63 4.35
N LEU A 251 -19.22 13.95 3.96
CA LEU A 251 -18.20 12.94 3.67
C LEU A 251 -17.72 12.28 4.97
N SER A 252 -17.46 10.98 4.91
CA SER A 252 -16.79 10.27 6.00
C SER A 252 -15.30 10.66 6.05
N PRO A 253 -14.60 10.45 7.18
CA PRO A 253 -13.17 10.75 7.28
C PRO A 253 -12.33 10.03 6.22
N ALA A 254 -12.69 8.79 5.88
CA ALA A 254 -12.03 8.02 4.84
C ALA A 254 -12.19 8.65 3.44
N HIS A 255 -13.40 9.13 3.11
CA HIS A 255 -13.64 9.82 1.84
C HIS A 255 -12.92 11.17 1.76
N VAL A 256 -12.80 11.88 2.89
CA VAL A 256 -12.03 13.13 2.97
C VAL A 256 -10.54 12.88 2.72
N LEU A 257 -9.98 11.82 3.31
CA LEU A 257 -8.60 11.41 3.04
C LEU A 257 -8.41 11.01 1.57
N GLN A 258 -9.33 10.26 0.99
CA GLN A 258 -9.27 9.87 -0.43
C GLN A 258 -9.28 11.09 -1.35
N LEU A 259 -10.17 12.05 -1.11
CA LEU A 259 -10.24 13.28 -1.89
C LEU A 259 -8.95 14.11 -1.76
N TYR A 260 -8.35 14.13 -0.56
CA TYR A 260 -7.05 14.74 -0.34
C TYR A 260 -5.94 14.07 -1.14
N GLN A 261 -5.85 12.74 -1.11
CA GLN A 261 -4.85 11.98 -1.87
C GLN A 261 -5.00 12.22 -3.38
N GLN A 262 -6.22 12.17 -3.89
CA GLN A 262 -6.54 12.43 -5.29
C GLN A 262 -6.17 13.84 -5.71
N GLY A 263 -6.60 14.86 -4.96
CA GLY A 263 -6.27 16.26 -5.23
C GLY A 263 -4.77 16.52 -5.17
N TYR A 264 -4.05 15.87 -4.24
CA TYR A 264 -2.61 16.03 -4.10
C TYR A 264 -1.86 15.46 -5.31
N ILE A 265 -2.26 14.28 -5.77
CA ILE A 265 -1.69 13.68 -6.99
C ILE A 265 -1.98 14.58 -8.19
N LEU A 266 -3.23 15.01 -8.39
CA LEU A 266 -3.58 15.90 -9.50
C LEU A 266 -2.77 17.19 -9.48
N LEU A 267 -2.67 17.86 -8.34
CA LEU A 267 -1.88 19.08 -8.21
C LEU A 267 -0.41 18.83 -8.53
N THR A 268 0.17 17.73 -8.02
CA THR A 268 1.55 17.33 -8.31
C THR A 268 1.79 17.15 -9.81
N LEU A 269 0.88 16.48 -10.53
CA LEU A 269 0.99 16.32 -11.98
C LEU A 269 0.90 17.67 -12.71
N LEU A 270 -0.05 18.52 -12.31
CA LEU A 270 -0.27 19.86 -12.88
C LEU A 270 0.91 20.82 -12.63
N ASP A 271 1.62 20.68 -11.52
CA ASP A 271 2.77 21.51 -11.18
C ASP A 271 4.06 21.10 -11.88
N HIS A 272 4.19 19.82 -12.27
CA HIS A 272 5.46 19.25 -12.70
C HIS A 272 5.50 18.74 -14.15
N SER A 273 4.36 18.60 -14.85
CA SER A 273 4.33 18.25 -16.28
C SER A 273 3.36 19.12 -17.07
N THR A 274 3.89 19.84 -18.06
CA THR A 274 3.09 20.64 -18.99
C THR A 274 2.25 19.74 -19.91
N LYS A 275 2.77 18.59 -20.33
CA LYS A 275 2.05 17.65 -21.19
C LYS A 275 0.87 17.00 -20.46
N LEU A 276 1.07 16.52 -19.23
CA LEU A 276 -0.02 15.97 -18.43
C LEU A 276 -1.03 17.06 -18.05
N THR A 277 -0.56 18.30 -17.84
CA THR A 277 -1.47 19.45 -17.66
C THR A 277 -2.36 19.65 -18.88
N GLU A 278 -1.79 19.67 -20.09
CA GLU A 278 -2.56 19.79 -21.32
C GLU A 278 -3.59 18.66 -21.46
N VAL A 279 -3.20 17.42 -21.16
CA VAL A 279 -4.12 16.26 -21.17
C VAL A 279 -5.25 16.41 -20.14
N ILE A 280 -4.95 16.85 -18.92
CA ILE A 280 -5.96 17.03 -17.87
C ILE A 280 -6.92 18.16 -18.23
N CYS A 281 -6.39 19.31 -18.65
CA CYS A 281 -7.20 20.48 -18.97
C CYS A 281 -8.05 20.24 -20.23
N SER A 282 -7.49 19.66 -21.29
CA SER A 282 -8.24 19.39 -22.52
C SER A 282 -9.40 18.42 -22.31
N ASN A 283 -9.22 17.40 -21.48
CA ASN A 283 -10.20 16.33 -21.31
C ASN A 283 -11.20 16.56 -20.17
N TYR A 284 -10.84 17.33 -19.14
CA TYR A 284 -11.66 17.40 -17.91
C TYR A 284 -12.05 18.83 -17.48
N PHE A 285 -11.70 19.87 -18.26
CA PHE A 285 -12.04 21.26 -17.93
C PHE A 285 -13.54 21.45 -17.62
N THR A 286 -14.41 20.87 -18.45
CA THR A 286 -15.87 21.01 -18.32
C THR A 286 -16.37 20.38 -17.02
N GLU A 287 -15.90 19.18 -16.72
CA GLU A 287 -16.24 18.41 -15.54
C GLU A 287 -15.82 19.16 -14.28
N PHE A 288 -14.57 19.66 -14.21
CA PHE A 288 -14.11 20.44 -13.06
C PHE A 288 -14.90 21.74 -12.92
N LYS A 289 -15.13 22.46 -14.02
CA LYS A 289 -15.88 23.73 -14.01
C LYS A 289 -17.30 23.58 -13.45
N TYR A 290 -17.99 22.51 -13.80
CA TYR A 290 -19.41 22.36 -13.45
C TYR A 290 -19.67 21.45 -12.24
N LEU A 291 -18.83 20.42 -12.01
CA LEU A 291 -19.07 19.39 -10.99
C LEU A 291 -18.25 19.58 -9.72
N VAL A 292 -17.08 20.23 -9.80
CA VAL A 292 -16.18 20.43 -8.65
C VAL A 292 -16.38 21.84 -8.09
N GLN A 293 -17.45 22.02 -7.33
CA GLN A 293 -17.83 23.32 -6.80
C GLN A 293 -17.34 23.51 -5.35
N ARG A 294 -16.43 24.48 -5.14
CA ARG A 294 -15.81 24.77 -3.85
C ARG A 294 -16.80 24.93 -2.69
N HIS A 295 -17.90 25.64 -2.91
CA HIS A 295 -18.94 25.88 -1.90
C HIS A 295 -19.78 24.63 -1.59
N VAL A 296 -19.93 23.70 -2.55
CA VAL A 296 -20.61 22.43 -2.34
C VAL A 296 -19.73 21.50 -1.50
N ILE A 297 -18.44 21.44 -1.82
CA ILE A 297 -17.46 20.61 -1.12
C ILE A 297 -17.33 21.06 0.34
N GLU A 298 -17.28 22.37 0.61
CA GLU A 298 -17.22 22.91 1.97
C GLU A 298 -18.39 22.46 2.84
N LYS A 299 -19.61 22.47 2.30
CA LYS A 299 -20.80 22.00 3.03
C LYS A 299 -20.78 20.49 3.29
N LYS A 300 -20.04 19.73 2.50
CA LYS A 300 -19.91 18.27 2.64
C LYS A 300 -18.81 17.87 3.62
N ILE A 301 -17.85 18.74 3.94
CA ILE A 301 -16.73 18.43 4.83
C ILE A 301 -17.01 19.04 6.21
N PRO A 302 -17.21 18.22 7.26
CA PRO A 302 -17.36 18.71 8.61
C PRO A 302 -16.12 19.48 9.08
N SER A 303 -16.30 20.71 9.58
CA SER A 303 -15.21 21.61 10.00
C SER A 303 -14.28 21.05 11.09
N HIS A 304 -14.73 20.05 11.85
CA HIS A 304 -13.94 19.42 12.90
C HIS A 304 -12.94 18.37 12.37
N TYR A 305 -12.99 17.98 11.09
CA TYR A 305 -11.98 17.07 10.57
C TYR A 305 -10.62 17.78 10.42
N PRO A 306 -9.50 17.13 10.80
CA PRO A 306 -8.16 17.74 10.74
C PRO A 306 -7.76 18.21 9.34
N LEU A 307 -8.19 17.50 8.30
CA LEU A 307 -7.84 17.78 6.91
C LEU A 307 -8.76 18.81 6.24
N SER A 308 -9.80 19.32 6.92
CA SER A 308 -10.85 20.13 6.26
C SER A 308 -10.27 21.35 5.56
N HIS A 309 -9.51 22.16 6.29
CA HIS A 309 -8.98 23.40 5.75
C HIS A 309 -7.94 23.12 4.65
N THR A 310 -6.99 22.22 4.92
CA THR A 310 -5.93 21.87 3.97
C THR A 310 -6.49 21.27 2.69
N LEU A 311 -7.52 20.43 2.79
CA LEU A 311 -8.20 19.87 1.63
C LEU A 311 -8.88 20.95 0.79
N LEU A 312 -9.58 21.89 1.42
CA LEU A 312 -10.24 22.97 0.70
C LEU A 312 -9.23 23.84 -0.05
N THR A 313 -8.12 24.21 0.59
CA THR A 313 -7.02 24.94 -0.07
C THR A 313 -6.39 24.14 -1.20
N LEU A 314 -6.25 22.82 -1.03
CA LEU A 314 -5.73 21.94 -2.08
C LEU A 314 -6.67 21.91 -3.30
N ILE A 315 -7.98 21.80 -3.08
CA ILE A 315 -8.97 21.85 -4.16
C ILE A 315 -8.94 23.20 -4.86
N ASP A 316 -8.82 24.31 -4.11
CA ASP A 316 -8.71 25.65 -4.70
C ASP A 316 -7.49 25.74 -5.64
N LYS A 317 -6.34 25.18 -5.26
CA LYS A 317 -5.14 25.13 -6.12
C LYS A 317 -5.33 24.26 -7.37
N VAL A 318 -5.97 23.10 -7.22
CA VAL A 318 -6.27 22.23 -8.37
C VAL A 318 -7.21 22.93 -9.35
N LEU A 319 -8.25 23.59 -8.84
CA LEU A 319 -9.18 24.35 -9.67
C LEU A 319 -8.51 25.52 -10.38
N ASP A 320 -7.63 26.25 -9.69
CA ASP A 320 -6.86 27.34 -10.29
C ASP A 320 -6.01 26.85 -11.48
N LYS A 321 -5.32 25.71 -11.32
CA LYS A 321 -4.50 25.13 -12.38
C LYS A 321 -5.26 24.57 -13.57
N ILE A 322 -6.50 24.11 -13.37
CA ILE A 322 -7.31 23.51 -14.44
C ILE A 322 -8.16 24.57 -15.15
N LEU A 323 -8.62 25.59 -14.43
CA LEU A 323 -9.61 26.54 -14.93
C LEU A 323 -9.04 27.87 -15.42
N ASN A 324 -7.78 28.19 -15.09
CA ASN A 324 -7.08 29.43 -15.47
C ASN A 324 -5.83 29.13 -16.31
#